data_AF-A0A1C5L3N9-F1
#
_entry.id   AF-A0A1C5L3N9-F1
#
_cell.length_a   1.000
_cell.length_b   1.000
_cell.length_c   1.000
_cell.angle_alpha   90.00
_cell.angle_beta   90.00
_cell.angle_gamma   90.00
#
_symmetry.space_group_name_H-M   'P 1'
#
loop_
_entity.id
_entity.type
_entity.pdbx_description
1 polymer ?
#
loop_
_entity_poly.entity_id
_entity_poly.type
_entity_poly.pdbx_seq_one_letter_code
_entity_poly.pdbx_strand_id
1 'polypeptide(L)'
;MAAAVILCLMASLFSDKLQEVYGNNAVTMKYESKLFSTDQIMDIDILMDEDDWNNMLENAISEEYYSCNVVVNGKTFYSVGIRPKGNTSLSSIANDPDTDRYSFKLEFDHYIEGQTCYGLDKLILNNNYADATNMKEAIVYDMYQYLGVDASLYNYAKISVNGDYRGVYLALEAVEDSFMLRNYGTEDGNLYKPENMGVGGGMDGKDGDGWQMGEKPDGEDFPQKGEIPDGEDFPQKREMPDGEDFPQKGEMPDGADFPQKGEMPDGADFPQKDEMPYGEDFPQMGEAPNGEAADIKMGIMGGNGGSDLNYTDDDLDSYSTIWDGEITDTDKKDHKRVVEALKNISEGTDLETYMDVDNILKYMAVHTFVVNDDSLSGTMAHNYYLYEYNGKLNILPWDYNLSFGGMSMGGKMGGQSLGATSVINDAIDMPFSITDFFDALLENEEYLEQYHGYLNELVEKYVNGGEFEKTYERIRSQIDDLVGNDPTAFYSYEEYEEAANMLIEVVQLRAKSVSGQLAGTIPSTDEGQQQDSSNLIDGSDIDLSVMGSFSGGGGGNEGQGKDNGFAGTPQPFDAGDVSPISEEKADLQDSNQDSVK
;
A
#
# COMPACT_ATOMS: atom_id res chain seq x y z
N MET A 1 -14.01 22.65 21.95
CA MET A 1 -13.89 21.45 22.79
C MET A 1 -15.21 20.76 23.09
N ALA A 2 -16.37 21.44 23.23
CA ALA A 2 -17.67 20.73 23.17
C ALA A 2 -18.33 20.76 21.77
N ALA A 3 -18.09 21.81 20.98
CA ALA A 3 -18.85 22.08 19.75
C ALA A 3 -18.52 21.22 18.51
N ALA A 4 -17.49 20.35 18.55
CA ALA A 4 -17.07 19.51 17.42
C ALA A 4 -17.49 18.06 17.58
N VAL A 5 -17.37 17.48 18.78
CA VAL A 5 -18.03 16.22 19.16
C VAL A 5 -19.55 16.36 19.06
N ILE A 6 -20.10 17.51 19.46
CA ILE A 6 -21.48 17.90 19.17
C ILE A 6 -21.73 17.99 17.65
N LEU A 7 -20.76 18.23 16.78
CA LEU A 7 -21.00 18.32 15.34
C LEU A 7 -21.05 16.93 14.68
N CYS A 8 -20.24 15.96 15.10
CA CYS A 8 -20.35 14.58 14.61
C CYS A 8 -21.56 13.85 15.22
N LEU A 9 -21.81 13.97 16.53
CA LEU A 9 -23.03 13.44 17.16
C LEU A 9 -24.30 14.21 16.75
N MET A 10 -24.22 15.45 16.27
CA MET A 10 -25.34 16.11 15.59
C MET A 10 -25.35 15.89 14.07
N ALA A 11 -24.31 15.31 13.46
CA ALA A 11 -24.39 14.79 12.10
C ALA A 11 -25.29 13.55 12.07
N SER A 12 -25.16 12.65 13.05
CA SER A 12 -26.09 11.52 13.21
C SER A 12 -27.45 11.94 13.81
N LEU A 13 -27.51 12.80 14.84
CA LEU A 13 -28.78 13.21 15.47
C LEU A 13 -29.55 14.34 14.76
N PHE A 14 -28.93 15.01 13.78
CA PHE A 14 -29.56 16.08 12.98
C PHE A 14 -29.08 16.06 11.51
N SER A 15 -28.85 14.87 10.93
CA SER A 15 -28.53 14.72 9.50
C SER A 15 -29.52 15.50 8.63
N ASP A 16 -30.82 15.35 8.90
CA ASP A 16 -31.92 16.14 8.31
C ASP A 16 -31.63 17.65 8.21
N LYS A 17 -31.00 18.25 9.23
CA LYS A 17 -30.72 19.69 9.27
C LYS A 17 -29.37 20.08 8.69
N LEU A 18 -28.39 19.18 8.71
CA LEU A 18 -27.13 19.40 8.01
C LEU A 18 -27.35 19.28 6.50
N GLN A 19 -28.16 18.31 6.07
CA GLN A 19 -28.67 18.19 4.70
C GLN A 19 -29.52 19.41 4.30
N GLU A 20 -30.35 19.98 5.19
CA GLU A 20 -31.11 21.23 4.95
C GLU A 20 -30.22 22.50 4.83
N VAL A 21 -28.97 22.48 5.34
CA VAL A 21 -28.05 23.63 5.34
C VAL A 21 -26.93 23.53 4.31
N TYR A 22 -26.40 22.33 4.07
CA TYR A 22 -25.26 22.06 3.17
C TYR A 22 -25.62 21.26 1.92
N GLY A 23 -26.74 20.51 1.92
CA GLY A 23 -27.07 19.53 0.88
C GLY A 23 -26.13 18.31 0.91
N ASN A 24 -26.23 17.45 -0.11
CA ASN A 24 -25.30 16.33 -0.34
C ASN A 24 -24.01 16.84 -0.99
N ASN A 25 -23.28 17.72 -0.30
CA ASN A 25 -22.03 18.30 -0.79
C ASN A 25 -20.88 17.99 0.19
N ALA A 26 -19.70 17.72 -0.38
CA ALA A 26 -18.42 17.63 0.30
C ALA A 26 -18.26 18.66 1.43
N VAL A 27 -17.91 18.18 2.63
CA VAL A 27 -17.67 19.06 3.78
C VAL A 27 -16.23 19.54 3.73
N THR A 28 -15.99 20.86 3.67
CA THR A 28 -14.64 21.41 3.78
C THR A 28 -14.07 21.14 5.17
N MET A 29 -13.16 20.17 5.25
CA MET A 29 -12.53 19.73 6.46
C MET A 29 -11.29 20.57 6.76
N LYS A 30 -11.12 20.92 8.03
CA LYS A 30 -10.04 21.84 8.41
C LYS A 30 -8.64 21.22 8.25
N TYR A 31 -8.54 19.88 8.28
CA TYR A 31 -7.27 19.18 8.12
C TYR A 31 -6.68 19.31 6.72
N GLU A 32 -7.49 19.46 5.66
CA GLU A 32 -7.04 19.69 4.28
C GLU A 32 -5.98 20.81 4.24
N SER A 33 -6.36 22.00 4.71
CA SER A 33 -5.49 23.19 4.78
C SER A 33 -4.45 23.21 5.92
N LYS A 34 -4.46 22.20 6.80
CA LYS A 34 -3.62 22.17 8.03
C LYS A 34 -2.54 21.09 8.00
N LEU A 35 -2.77 20.05 7.23
CA LEU A 35 -1.92 18.87 7.08
C LEU A 35 -1.53 18.70 5.61
N PHE A 36 -2.49 18.80 4.68
CA PHE A 36 -2.29 18.45 3.26
C PHE A 36 -2.15 19.66 2.31
N SER A 37 -1.80 20.83 2.85
CA SER A 37 -1.36 21.97 2.04
C SER A 37 0.10 21.74 1.63
N THR A 38 0.32 21.22 0.41
CA THR A 38 1.64 20.78 -0.09
C THR A 38 2.69 21.90 -0.25
N ASP A 39 2.37 23.16 0.10
CA ASP A 39 3.33 24.26 0.24
C ASP A 39 4.41 23.99 1.32
N GLN A 40 4.06 23.23 2.36
CA GLN A 40 4.94 22.91 3.48
C GLN A 40 4.67 21.48 3.99
N ILE A 41 5.73 20.74 4.28
CA ILE A 41 5.65 19.42 4.91
C ILE A 41 5.18 19.53 6.38
N MET A 42 4.67 18.44 6.93
CA MET A 42 4.35 18.33 8.35
C MET A 42 5.61 18.15 9.22
N ASP A 43 5.60 18.70 10.42
CA ASP A 43 6.55 18.40 11.50
C ASP A 43 5.80 17.61 12.58
N ILE A 44 6.18 16.35 12.77
CA ILE A 44 5.53 15.39 13.66
C ILE A 44 6.54 14.87 14.69
N ASP A 45 6.27 15.09 15.98
CA ASP A 45 7.04 14.53 17.09
C ASP A 45 6.15 13.60 17.92
N ILE A 46 6.50 12.31 17.96
CA ILE A 46 5.80 11.26 18.69
C ILE A 46 6.43 11.16 20.08
N LEU A 47 5.65 11.45 21.11
CA LEU A 47 6.07 11.43 22.51
C LEU A 47 5.52 10.17 23.20
N MET A 48 6.41 9.24 23.50
CA MET A 48 6.09 7.88 23.95
C MET A 48 7.16 7.38 24.93
N ASP A 49 6.82 6.47 25.83
CA ASP A 49 7.85 5.84 26.67
C ASP A 49 8.79 4.99 25.80
N GLU A 50 10.07 4.91 26.16
CA GLU A 50 11.08 4.17 25.38
C GLU A 50 10.83 2.66 25.46
N ASP A 51 10.39 2.16 26.62
CA ASP A 51 10.04 0.74 26.78
C ASP A 51 8.79 0.39 25.95
N ASP A 52 7.76 1.26 25.96
CA ASP A 52 6.54 1.08 25.15
C ASP A 52 6.85 1.14 23.65
N TRP A 53 7.68 2.10 23.20
CA TRP A 53 8.08 2.24 21.80
C TRP A 53 8.82 0.98 21.32
N ASN A 54 9.82 0.53 22.08
CA ASN A 54 10.56 -0.69 21.75
C ASN A 54 9.64 -1.92 21.73
N ASN A 55 8.73 -2.04 22.69
CA ASN A 55 7.78 -3.16 22.76
C ASN A 55 6.81 -3.18 21.57
N MET A 56 6.33 -2.02 21.12
CA MET A 56 5.52 -1.87 19.90
C MET A 56 6.29 -2.35 18.65
N LEU A 57 7.59 -2.03 18.54
CA LEU A 57 8.42 -2.46 17.41
C LEU A 57 8.76 -3.96 17.46
N GLU A 58 9.06 -4.51 18.65
CA GLU A 58 9.28 -5.95 18.85
C GLU A 58 8.04 -6.79 18.50
N ASN A 59 6.84 -6.23 18.67
CA ASN A 59 5.56 -6.92 18.43
C ASN A 59 4.83 -6.39 17.20
N ALA A 60 5.52 -5.74 16.25
CA ALA A 60 4.91 -5.00 15.14
C ALA A 60 3.91 -5.81 14.30
N ILE A 61 4.13 -7.12 14.13
CA ILE A 61 3.23 -8.07 13.42
C ILE A 61 1.85 -8.20 14.07
N SER A 62 1.70 -7.89 15.37
CA SER A 62 0.40 -7.93 16.05
C SER A 62 -0.52 -6.78 15.63
N GLU A 63 0.03 -5.69 15.08
CA GLU A 63 -0.68 -4.44 14.82
C GLU A 63 -1.45 -3.90 16.05
N GLU A 64 -0.97 -4.18 17.28
CA GLU A 64 -1.57 -3.64 18.51
C GLU A 64 -1.35 -2.13 18.62
N TYR A 65 -2.38 -1.40 19.07
CA TYR A 65 -2.30 0.03 19.33
C TYR A 65 -1.68 0.35 20.70
N TYR A 66 -0.78 1.33 20.71
CA TYR A 66 -0.15 1.89 21.90
C TYR A 66 -0.52 3.37 22.06
N SER A 67 -0.58 3.86 23.32
CA SER A 67 -0.91 5.27 23.61
C SER A 67 0.32 6.16 23.59
N CYS A 68 0.39 7.09 22.64
CA CYS A 68 1.38 8.18 22.63
C CYS A 68 0.71 9.57 22.74
N ASN A 69 1.52 10.63 22.88
CA ASN A 69 1.08 11.98 22.54
C ASN A 69 1.78 12.39 21.25
N VAL A 70 1.10 13.09 20.35
CA VAL A 70 1.69 13.51 19.07
C VAL A 70 1.67 15.04 18.98
N VAL A 71 2.81 15.65 18.66
CA VAL A 71 2.90 17.08 18.35
C VAL A 71 2.91 17.22 16.84
N VAL A 72 1.80 17.69 16.26
CA VAL A 72 1.67 17.94 14.82
C VAL A 72 1.70 19.44 14.57
N ASN A 73 2.70 19.91 13.81
CA ASN A 73 2.89 21.33 13.47
C ASN A 73 2.87 22.24 14.72
N GLY A 74 3.54 21.80 15.80
CA GLY A 74 3.61 22.50 17.09
C GLY A 74 2.37 22.41 17.98
N LYS A 75 1.34 21.64 17.61
CA LYS A 75 0.16 21.39 18.45
C LYS A 75 0.15 19.95 18.97
N THR A 76 0.12 19.80 20.30
CA THR A 76 -0.04 18.49 20.96
C THR A 76 -1.47 17.96 20.84
N PHE A 77 -1.56 16.66 20.59
CA PHE A 77 -2.70 15.76 20.70
C PHE A 77 -2.32 14.69 21.73
N TYR A 78 -3.26 14.30 22.59
CA TYR A 78 -2.95 13.49 23.78
C TYR A 78 -3.62 12.12 23.68
N SER A 79 -2.95 11.06 24.10
CA SER A 79 -3.45 9.67 24.04
C SER A 79 -4.00 9.32 22.64
N VAL A 80 -3.15 9.53 21.63
CA VAL A 80 -3.34 9.09 20.26
C VAL A 80 -2.91 7.62 20.17
N GLY A 81 -3.70 6.78 19.50
CA GLY A 81 -3.30 5.42 19.16
C GLY A 81 -2.22 5.45 18.09
N ILE A 82 -1.10 4.77 18.31
CA ILE A 82 -0.08 4.50 17.30
C ILE A 82 0.12 2.99 17.16
N ARG A 83 0.27 2.53 15.92
CA ARG A 83 0.71 1.16 15.61
C ARG A 83 1.51 1.10 14.32
N PRO A 84 2.40 0.12 14.14
CA PRO A 84 2.90 -0.28 12.83
C PRO A 84 1.74 -0.72 11.92
N LYS A 85 1.93 -0.60 10.60
CA LYS A 85 0.94 -1.03 9.59
C LYS A 85 1.57 -1.70 8.36
N GLY A 86 0.78 -2.52 7.70
CA GLY A 86 1.03 -3.02 6.34
C GLY A 86 1.07 -4.54 6.30
N ASN A 87 1.07 -5.10 5.09
CA ASN A 87 1.08 -6.55 4.90
C ASN A 87 2.52 -7.04 4.72
N THR A 88 3.01 -7.04 3.48
CA THR A 88 4.33 -7.60 3.16
C THR A 88 5.49 -6.72 3.60
N SER A 89 5.36 -5.39 3.58
CA SER A 89 6.38 -4.47 4.09
C SER A 89 6.59 -4.61 5.59
N LEU A 90 5.50 -4.67 6.38
CA LEU A 90 5.52 -4.95 7.82
C LEU A 90 6.22 -6.28 8.11
N SER A 91 5.84 -7.33 7.38
CA SER A 91 6.43 -8.66 7.51
C SER A 91 7.91 -8.71 7.13
N SER A 92 8.33 -8.01 6.08
CA SER A 92 9.74 -7.93 5.68
C SER A 92 10.58 -7.22 6.75
N ILE A 93 10.13 -6.06 7.23
CA ILE A 93 10.87 -5.24 8.20
C ILE A 93 10.98 -5.96 9.56
N ALA A 94 9.90 -6.60 10.03
CA ALA A 94 9.93 -7.37 11.27
C ALA A 94 10.84 -8.62 11.25
N ASN A 95 11.27 -9.07 10.06
CA ASN A 95 12.24 -10.14 9.89
C ASN A 95 13.66 -9.62 9.53
N ASP A 96 13.84 -8.30 9.39
CA ASP A 96 15.12 -7.67 9.06
C ASP A 96 15.74 -7.05 10.34
N PRO A 97 16.85 -7.60 10.87
CA PRO A 97 17.47 -7.08 12.08
C PRO A 97 18.22 -5.75 11.87
N ASP A 98 18.41 -5.31 10.62
CA ASP A 98 19.19 -4.12 10.27
C ASP A 98 18.31 -2.87 10.05
N THR A 99 16.97 -2.96 10.15
CA THR A 99 16.04 -1.81 10.04
C THR A 99 14.84 -1.88 10.99
N ASP A 100 14.45 -0.72 11.52
CA ASP A 100 13.26 -0.52 12.36
C ASP A 100 12.25 0.49 11.76
N ARG A 101 12.38 0.75 10.45
CA ARG A 101 11.65 1.79 9.71
C ARG A 101 10.25 1.35 9.28
N TYR A 102 9.35 1.08 10.22
CA TYR A 102 7.97 0.70 9.93
C TYR A 102 7.13 1.86 9.38
N SER A 103 6.12 1.55 8.55
CA SER A 103 4.99 2.47 8.34
C SER A 103 4.11 2.51 9.58
N PHE A 104 3.50 3.65 9.90
CA PHE A 104 2.63 3.81 11.08
C PHE A 104 1.21 4.25 10.71
N LYS A 105 0.22 3.84 11.50
CA LYS A 105 -1.12 4.44 11.57
C LYS A 105 -1.24 5.20 12.90
N LEU A 106 -1.67 6.45 12.82
CA LEU A 106 -2.06 7.27 13.97
C LEU A 106 -3.58 7.40 14.00
N GLU A 107 -4.20 7.07 15.13
CA GLU A 107 -5.66 7.12 15.34
C GLU A 107 -5.97 8.07 16.50
N PHE A 108 -6.59 9.21 16.20
CA PHE A 108 -6.67 10.35 17.13
C PHE A 108 -7.73 10.17 18.22
N ASP A 109 -8.74 9.34 17.99
CA ASP A 109 -9.86 9.06 18.89
C ASP A 109 -9.77 7.70 19.61
N HIS A 110 -8.83 6.82 19.24
CA HIS A 110 -8.67 5.46 19.80
C HIS A 110 -8.83 5.36 21.33
N TYR A 111 -8.17 6.25 22.09
CA TYR A 111 -8.29 6.31 23.56
C TYR A 111 -9.11 7.52 24.06
N ILE A 112 -9.54 8.42 23.18
CA ILE A 112 -10.32 9.63 23.52
C ILE A 112 -11.39 9.84 22.45
N GLU A 113 -12.55 9.22 22.66
CA GLU A 113 -13.75 9.30 21.81
C GLU A 113 -13.97 10.70 21.19
N GLY A 114 -13.94 10.77 19.86
CA GLY A 114 -14.18 12.00 19.09
C GLY A 114 -13.07 13.05 19.12
N GLN A 115 -11.85 12.72 19.57
CA GLN A 115 -10.67 13.55 19.32
C GLN A 115 -10.21 13.42 17.85
N THR A 116 -9.95 14.55 17.20
CA THR A 116 -9.48 14.57 15.80
C THR A 116 -8.32 15.53 15.57
N CYS A 117 -7.43 15.19 14.64
CA CYS A 117 -6.39 16.07 14.12
C CYS A 117 -6.98 17.09 13.14
N TYR A 118 -7.55 18.17 13.68
CA TYR A 118 -8.23 19.20 12.90
C TYR A 118 -9.43 18.71 12.07
N GLY A 119 -10.05 17.60 12.48
CA GLY A 119 -11.14 16.93 11.76
C GLY A 119 -10.74 15.59 11.13
N LEU A 120 -9.44 15.30 11.02
CA LEU A 120 -8.93 14.00 10.61
C LEU A 120 -9.01 13.02 11.80
N ASP A 121 -9.61 11.87 11.59
CA ASP A 121 -9.68 10.74 12.53
C ASP A 121 -8.36 9.95 12.54
N LYS A 122 -7.82 9.61 11.36
CA LYS A 122 -6.66 8.74 11.19
C LYS A 122 -5.66 9.30 10.18
N LEU A 123 -4.37 9.29 10.55
CA LEU A 123 -3.26 9.70 9.70
C LEU A 123 -2.34 8.51 9.43
N ILE A 124 -2.00 8.30 8.17
CA ILE A 124 -1.14 7.23 7.71
C ILE A 124 0.23 7.80 7.43
N LEU A 125 1.29 7.10 7.84
CA LEU A 125 2.68 7.52 7.69
C LEU A 125 3.43 6.38 7.00
N ASN A 126 3.45 6.42 5.66
CA ASN A 126 4.12 5.44 4.81
C ASN A 126 5.64 5.67 4.80
N ASN A 127 6.38 4.59 5.01
CA ASN A 127 7.84 4.55 5.06
C ASN A 127 8.51 4.53 3.67
N ASN A 128 7.72 4.47 2.60
CA ASN A 128 8.12 4.28 1.20
C ASN A 128 8.94 3.01 0.94
N TYR A 129 8.60 1.90 1.62
CA TYR A 129 9.21 0.60 1.34
C TYR A 129 9.07 0.23 -0.15
N ALA A 130 10.17 -0.28 -0.75
CA ALA A 130 10.31 -0.61 -2.17
C ALA A 130 10.19 0.56 -3.18
N ASP A 131 10.07 1.82 -2.73
CA ASP A 131 10.15 3.00 -3.61
C ASP A 131 11.45 3.79 -3.35
N ALA A 132 12.47 3.56 -4.18
CA ALA A 132 13.73 4.30 -4.10
C ALA A 132 13.56 5.78 -4.46
N THR A 133 12.51 6.15 -5.20
CA THR A 133 12.23 7.54 -5.57
C THR A 133 11.67 8.35 -4.41
N ASN A 134 11.13 7.71 -3.35
CA ASN A 134 10.31 8.35 -2.31
C ASN A 134 9.11 9.18 -2.81
N MET A 135 8.73 9.08 -4.08
CA MET A 135 7.85 10.03 -4.78
C MET A 135 6.77 9.39 -5.65
N LYS A 136 6.84 8.09 -5.98
CA LYS A 136 5.87 7.45 -6.90
C LYS A 136 4.43 7.67 -6.43
N GLU A 137 4.15 7.24 -5.21
CA GLU A 137 2.82 7.31 -4.60
C GLU A 137 2.33 8.77 -4.47
N ALA A 138 3.21 9.69 -4.06
CA ALA A 138 2.89 11.12 -3.96
C ALA A 138 2.50 11.74 -5.33
N ILE A 139 3.25 11.42 -6.38
CA ILE A 139 2.96 11.87 -7.75
C ILE A 139 1.65 11.27 -8.27
N VAL A 140 1.34 10.02 -7.92
CA VAL A 140 0.07 9.40 -8.31
C VAL A 140 -1.12 10.08 -7.62
N TYR A 141 -1.04 10.36 -6.31
CA TYR A 141 -2.11 11.12 -5.64
C TYR A 141 -2.22 12.57 -6.14
N ASP A 142 -1.14 13.20 -6.60
CA ASP A 142 -1.20 14.51 -7.29
C ASP A 142 -1.96 14.41 -8.62
N MET A 143 -1.76 13.35 -9.41
CA MET A 143 -2.54 13.07 -10.63
C MET A 143 -4.03 12.82 -10.32
N TYR A 144 -4.35 12.04 -9.27
CA TYR A 144 -5.73 11.83 -8.82
C TYR A 144 -6.41 13.14 -8.40
N GLN A 145 -5.72 13.97 -7.60
CA GLN A 145 -6.23 15.29 -7.22
C GLN A 145 -6.36 16.23 -8.42
N TYR A 146 -5.47 16.15 -9.41
CA TYR A 146 -5.52 16.95 -10.63
C TYR A 146 -6.78 16.69 -11.46
N LEU A 147 -7.18 15.42 -11.63
CA LEU A 147 -8.42 15.05 -12.31
C LEU A 147 -9.68 15.21 -11.41
N GLY A 148 -9.51 15.44 -10.11
CA GLY A 148 -10.60 15.49 -9.14
C GLY A 148 -11.24 14.13 -8.94
N VAL A 149 -10.42 13.12 -8.65
CA VAL A 149 -10.84 11.78 -8.20
C VAL A 149 -11.00 11.77 -6.68
N ASP A 150 -11.98 11.01 -6.18
CA ASP A 150 -12.15 10.68 -4.77
C ASP A 150 -10.98 9.82 -4.26
N ALA A 151 -9.87 10.47 -3.92
CA ALA A 151 -8.61 9.87 -3.52
C ALA A 151 -8.06 10.53 -2.24
N SER A 152 -7.21 9.80 -1.51
CA SER A 152 -6.57 10.32 -0.29
C SER A 152 -5.78 11.60 -0.55
N LEU A 153 -5.88 12.54 0.38
CA LEU A 153 -4.96 13.67 0.44
C LEU A 153 -3.57 13.20 0.91
N TYR A 154 -2.53 13.80 0.37
CA TYR A 154 -1.13 13.47 0.66
C TYR A 154 -0.29 14.71 0.99
N ASN A 155 0.76 14.52 1.78
CA ASN A 155 1.87 15.47 1.99
C ASN A 155 3.06 14.70 2.58
N TYR A 156 4.25 15.29 2.71
CA TYR A 156 5.34 14.68 3.47
C TYR A 156 5.28 15.05 4.94
N ALA A 157 5.80 14.17 5.79
CA ALA A 157 6.01 14.42 7.21
C ALA A 157 7.47 14.15 7.59
N LYS A 158 8.09 15.14 8.24
CA LYS A 158 9.32 14.94 8.99
C LYS A 158 8.94 14.35 10.35
N ILE A 159 9.43 13.15 10.67
CA ILE A 159 9.09 12.44 11.90
C ILE A 159 10.25 12.47 12.90
N SER A 160 9.90 12.75 14.15
CA SER A 160 10.76 12.57 15.32
C SER A 160 10.07 11.68 16.36
N VAL A 161 10.84 11.00 17.20
CA VAL A 161 10.36 10.29 18.38
C VAL A 161 11.10 10.85 19.59
N ASN A 162 10.36 11.36 20.58
CA ASN A 162 10.89 12.06 21.75
C ASN A 162 11.87 13.20 21.42
N GLY A 163 11.69 13.86 20.26
CA GLY A 163 12.56 14.92 19.75
C GLY A 163 13.77 14.45 18.92
N ASP A 164 14.06 13.15 18.86
CA ASP A 164 15.11 12.59 18.00
C ASP A 164 14.55 12.30 16.60
N TYR A 165 15.19 12.83 15.55
CA TYR A 165 14.74 12.68 14.15
C TYR A 165 14.85 11.22 13.70
N ARG A 166 13.79 10.71 13.07
CA ARG A 166 13.67 9.31 12.62
C ARG A 166 13.49 9.16 11.12
N GLY A 167 13.13 10.22 10.39
CA GLY A 167 13.11 10.20 8.92
C GLY A 167 12.02 11.04 8.28
N VAL A 168 11.98 11.02 6.94
CA VAL A 168 10.91 11.60 6.13
C VAL A 168 9.96 10.50 5.65
N TYR A 169 8.66 10.73 5.79
CA TYR A 169 7.59 9.77 5.50
C TYR A 169 6.56 10.40 4.57
N LEU A 170 5.90 9.60 3.73
CA LEU A 170 4.72 10.05 2.99
C LEU A 170 3.51 9.95 3.91
N ALA A 171 2.88 11.08 4.19
CA ALA A 171 1.71 11.17 5.05
C ALA A 171 0.42 11.20 4.21
N LEU A 172 -0.48 10.25 4.47
CA LEU A 172 -1.74 10.09 3.75
C LEU A 172 -2.95 10.21 4.69
N GLU A 173 -4.02 10.79 4.17
CA GLU A 173 -5.37 10.65 4.71
C GLU A 173 -5.79 9.17 4.65
N ALA A 174 -6.25 8.62 5.78
CA ALA A 174 -6.85 7.28 5.78
C ALA A 174 -8.20 7.30 5.07
N VAL A 175 -8.47 6.31 4.22
CA VAL A 175 -9.80 6.10 3.61
C VAL A 175 -10.71 5.47 4.67
N GLU A 176 -11.17 6.29 5.61
CA GLU A 176 -12.05 5.95 6.74
C GLU A 176 -13.04 7.15 6.97
N ASP A 177 -13.58 7.35 8.17
CA ASP A 177 -14.70 8.26 8.44
C ASP A 177 -14.47 9.71 7.97
N SER A 178 -13.28 10.28 8.20
CA SER A 178 -13.03 11.67 7.81
C SER A 178 -12.91 11.85 6.30
N PHE A 179 -12.38 10.85 5.59
CA PHE A 179 -12.37 10.80 4.12
C PHE A 179 -13.80 10.73 3.56
N MET A 180 -14.64 9.86 4.13
CA MET A 180 -16.05 9.74 3.69
C MET A 180 -16.79 11.07 3.92
N LEU A 181 -16.58 11.70 5.08
CA LEU A 181 -17.16 13.00 5.39
C LEU A 181 -16.65 14.13 4.49
N ARG A 182 -15.39 14.08 4.05
CA ARG A 182 -14.82 15.04 3.10
C ARG A 182 -15.44 14.91 1.72
N ASN A 183 -15.48 13.72 1.14
CA ASN A 183 -15.90 13.51 -0.26
C ASN A 183 -17.43 13.41 -0.39
N TYR A 184 -18.10 12.62 0.46
CA TYR A 184 -19.53 12.29 0.37
C TYR A 184 -20.41 13.03 1.40
N GLY A 185 -19.81 13.68 2.40
CA GLY A 185 -20.56 14.43 3.42
C GLY A 185 -21.21 13.52 4.46
N THR A 186 -22.48 13.76 4.80
CA THR A 186 -23.21 12.94 5.78
C THR A 186 -24.05 11.85 5.12
N GLU A 187 -23.56 11.29 4.01
CA GLU A 187 -24.18 10.14 3.35
C GLU A 187 -23.82 8.85 4.08
N ASP A 188 -24.84 8.00 4.30
CA ASP A 188 -24.74 6.73 5.04
C ASP A 188 -24.30 5.63 4.05
N GLY A 189 -23.07 5.78 3.54
CA GLY A 189 -22.45 4.86 2.59
C GLY A 189 -21.57 3.83 3.29
N ASN A 190 -21.48 2.64 2.69
CA ASN A 190 -20.65 1.54 3.18
C ASN A 190 -19.27 1.56 2.54
N LEU A 191 -18.26 1.18 3.30
CA LEU A 191 -16.88 1.13 2.86
C LEU A 191 -16.27 -0.25 3.14
N TYR A 192 -15.60 -0.80 2.14
CA TYR A 192 -14.93 -2.10 2.20
C TYR A 192 -13.50 -1.97 1.68
N LYS A 193 -12.57 -2.75 2.24
CA LYS A 193 -11.18 -2.90 1.78
C LYS A 193 -10.89 -4.38 1.53
N PRO A 194 -11.24 -4.93 0.35
CA PRO A 194 -11.06 -6.35 0.05
C PRO A 194 -9.57 -6.74 0.01
N GLU A 195 -9.18 -7.76 0.77
CA GLU A 195 -7.78 -8.18 0.93
C GLU A 195 -7.66 -9.72 0.96
N ASN A 196 -7.06 -10.33 -0.08
CA ASN A 196 -6.90 -11.80 -0.15
C ASN A 196 -5.70 -12.35 0.63
N MET A 197 -4.82 -11.49 1.17
CA MET A 197 -3.53 -11.88 1.74
C MET A 197 -3.63 -12.35 3.20
N GLY A 198 -4.72 -13.08 3.53
CA GLY A 198 -5.12 -13.51 4.86
C GLY A 198 -4.26 -14.60 5.51
N VAL A 199 -2.95 -14.40 5.67
CA VAL A 199 -2.08 -15.17 6.58
C VAL A 199 -1.04 -14.25 7.26
N GLY A 200 -1.50 -13.30 8.09
CA GLY A 200 -0.60 -12.52 8.95
C GLY A 200 -1.13 -11.13 9.34
N GLY A 201 -1.98 -11.08 10.35
CA GLY A 201 -2.60 -9.85 10.88
C GLY A 201 -3.86 -10.23 11.66
N GLY A 202 -4.17 -9.51 12.74
CA GLY A 202 -5.30 -9.84 13.61
C GLY A 202 -6.66 -9.66 12.91
N MET A 203 -7.61 -10.57 13.19
CA MET A 203 -9.03 -10.23 13.08
C MET A 203 -9.34 -9.17 14.12
N ASP A 204 -9.41 -7.89 13.75
CA ASP A 204 -10.09 -6.84 14.51
C ASP A 204 -10.41 -5.63 13.61
N GLY A 205 -11.45 -5.78 12.80
CA GLY A 205 -12.18 -4.68 12.15
C GLY A 205 -13.39 -4.23 12.97
N LYS A 206 -13.45 -4.51 14.29
CA LYS A 206 -14.66 -4.34 15.11
C LYS A 206 -14.43 -3.77 16.50
N ASP A 207 -14.18 -2.46 16.55
CA ASP A 207 -14.34 -1.65 17.77
C ASP A 207 -15.66 -0.85 17.72
N GLY A 208 -16.75 -1.53 18.09
CA GLY A 208 -18.07 -0.95 18.29
C GLY A 208 -18.68 -1.41 19.61
N ASP A 209 -19.09 -0.47 20.47
CA ASP A 209 -19.44 -0.72 21.88
C ASP A 209 -20.62 -1.70 22.12
N GLY A 210 -20.27 -2.98 22.24
CA GLY A 210 -20.78 -3.96 23.20
C GLY A 210 -22.30 -4.16 23.36
N TRP A 211 -22.82 -5.30 22.88
CA TRP A 211 -24.03 -5.92 23.43
C TRP A 211 -23.90 -7.44 23.69
N GLN A 212 -24.88 -7.95 24.43
CA GLN A 212 -24.80 -9.18 25.22
C GLN A 212 -24.93 -10.46 24.39
N MET A 213 -24.30 -11.54 24.89
CA MET A 213 -24.47 -12.93 24.46
C MET A 213 -25.92 -13.29 24.09
N GLY A 214 -26.17 -13.41 22.78
CA GLY A 214 -27.41 -13.95 22.19
C GLY A 214 -27.26 -15.41 21.78
N GLU A 215 -28.37 -16.14 21.74
CA GLU A 215 -28.40 -17.61 21.64
C GLU A 215 -28.04 -18.15 20.24
N LYS A 216 -27.44 -19.35 20.18
CA LYS A 216 -27.25 -20.11 18.94
C LYS A 216 -28.58 -20.78 18.51
N PRO A 217 -28.93 -20.78 17.21
CA PRO A 217 -30.01 -21.62 16.68
C PRO A 217 -29.60 -23.10 16.53
N ASP A 218 -30.58 -24.00 16.62
CA ASP A 218 -30.42 -25.46 16.67
C ASP A 218 -30.53 -26.19 15.31
N GLY A 219 -30.04 -27.44 15.28
CA GLY A 219 -30.48 -28.52 14.38
C GLY A 219 -29.41 -29.09 13.43
N GLU A 220 -29.33 -30.37 13.08
CA GLU A 220 -29.92 -31.66 13.54
C GLU A 220 -28.79 -32.73 13.33
N ASP A 221 -28.72 -33.96 13.89
CA ASP A 221 -29.74 -35.02 14.00
C ASP A 221 -29.28 -36.16 14.99
N PHE A 222 -30.18 -37.11 15.28
CA PHE A 222 -30.21 -38.12 16.37
C PHE A 222 -29.38 -39.44 16.10
N PRO A 223 -29.29 -40.47 17.00
CA PRO A 223 -30.20 -40.83 18.11
C PRO A 223 -29.69 -41.42 19.46
N GLN A 224 -30.46 -41.15 20.52
CA GLN A 224 -30.85 -42.01 21.68
C GLN A 224 -29.76 -42.84 22.42
N LYS A 225 -29.70 -42.87 23.76
CA LYS A 225 -30.78 -43.36 24.66
C LYS A 225 -30.34 -43.30 26.14
N GLY A 226 -31.22 -42.93 27.08
CA GLY A 226 -31.11 -43.35 28.49
C GLY A 226 -31.19 -42.28 29.59
N GLU A 227 -32.38 -42.15 30.18
CA GLU A 227 -32.66 -42.02 31.63
C GLU A 227 -32.03 -40.86 32.47
N ILE A 228 -32.90 -39.88 32.77
CA ILE A 228 -32.96 -38.95 33.92
C ILE A 228 -33.16 -39.78 35.22
N PRO A 229 -32.54 -39.48 36.41
CA PRO A 229 -33.03 -38.38 37.26
C PRO A 229 -32.08 -37.64 38.25
N ASP A 230 -32.42 -36.35 38.40
CA ASP A 230 -32.70 -35.56 39.63
C ASP A 230 -31.83 -35.62 40.91
N GLY A 231 -31.68 -34.45 41.55
CA GLY A 231 -31.17 -34.24 42.92
C GLY A 231 -30.16 -33.09 43.01
N GLU A 232 -30.58 -31.84 43.17
CA GLU A 232 -30.87 -31.13 44.45
C GLU A 232 -29.65 -30.68 45.28
N ASP A 233 -29.67 -29.38 45.65
CA ASP A 233 -28.99 -28.66 46.74
C ASP A 233 -27.44 -28.58 46.87
N PHE A 234 -26.91 -27.37 46.60
CA PHE A 234 -26.26 -26.39 47.52
C PHE A 234 -25.78 -26.84 48.94
N PRO A 235 -24.85 -26.13 49.64
CA PRO A 235 -24.29 -24.78 49.38
C PRO A 235 -22.76 -24.58 49.61
N GLN A 236 -22.37 -23.31 49.50
CA GLN A 236 -21.06 -22.67 49.70
C GLN A 236 -20.28 -22.93 51.01
N LYS A 237 -18.99 -22.54 50.96
CA LYS A 237 -18.16 -21.85 51.99
C LYS A 237 -17.52 -22.67 53.13
N ARG A 238 -16.19 -22.81 53.09
CA ARG A 238 -15.26 -21.90 53.83
C ARG A 238 -13.75 -22.16 53.61
N GLU A 239 -13.03 -21.04 53.55
CA GLU A 239 -11.76 -20.70 54.24
C GLU A 239 -10.56 -21.67 54.16
N MET A 240 -9.48 -21.18 53.55
CA MET A 240 -8.11 -21.64 53.79
C MET A 240 -7.54 -21.01 55.07
N PRO A 241 -6.62 -21.70 55.78
CA PRO A 241 -5.65 -21.07 56.67
C PRO A 241 -4.23 -21.11 56.08
N ASP A 242 -3.55 -19.96 56.06
CA ASP A 242 -2.12 -19.85 55.77
C ASP A 242 -1.26 -20.31 56.97
N GLY A 243 -0.02 -20.77 56.75
CA GLY A 243 0.97 -20.89 57.83
C GLY A 243 2.21 -21.77 57.60
N GLU A 244 3.34 -21.08 57.38
CA GLU A 244 4.70 -21.38 57.90
C GLU A 244 5.71 -22.32 57.16
N ASP A 245 6.93 -21.77 57.09
CA ASP A 245 8.30 -22.33 57.00
C ASP A 245 8.87 -23.14 55.80
N PHE A 246 9.91 -22.53 55.20
CA PHE A 246 10.93 -23.08 54.28
C PHE A 246 11.94 -24.00 55.01
N PRO A 247 12.60 -24.97 54.32
CA PRO A 247 13.97 -24.72 53.82
C PRO A 247 14.38 -25.43 52.50
N GLN A 248 15.56 -25.08 51.98
CA GLN A 248 16.14 -25.58 50.71
C GLN A 248 16.91 -26.92 50.81
N LYS A 249 17.00 -27.59 49.65
CA LYS A 249 18.08 -28.49 49.13
C LYS A 249 18.57 -29.68 49.99
N GLY A 250 18.48 -30.88 49.43
CA GLY A 250 19.22 -32.08 49.86
C GLY A 250 19.06 -33.26 48.90
N GLU A 251 20.16 -33.94 48.61
CA GLU A 251 20.41 -34.99 47.61
C GLU A 251 19.54 -36.28 47.73
N MET A 252 19.47 -37.07 46.65
CA MET A 252 19.05 -38.49 46.68
C MET A 252 20.18 -39.43 46.21
N PRO A 253 20.34 -40.63 46.80
CA PRO A 253 21.46 -41.54 46.55
C PRO A 253 21.19 -42.69 45.56
N ASP A 254 22.25 -43.44 45.24
CA ASP A 254 22.34 -44.50 44.22
C ASP A 254 21.60 -45.83 44.49
N GLY A 255 21.16 -46.48 43.39
CA GLY A 255 21.81 -47.73 42.93
C GLY A 255 21.13 -49.10 43.17
N ALA A 256 20.72 -49.76 42.05
CA ALA A 256 20.69 -51.22 41.75
C ALA A 256 19.62 -51.55 40.67
N ASP A 257 19.79 -52.39 39.65
CA ASP A 257 20.98 -53.07 39.08
C ASP A 257 20.67 -53.51 37.61
N PHE A 258 21.69 -53.79 36.77
CA PHE A 258 21.59 -54.05 35.31
C PHE A 258 21.60 -55.58 34.94
N PRO A 259 21.19 -56.02 33.72
CA PRO A 259 22.15 -56.23 32.60
C PRO A 259 21.66 -56.15 31.12
N GLN A 260 22.47 -55.51 30.25
CA GLN A 260 23.07 -55.89 28.92
C GLN A 260 22.27 -56.70 27.85
N LYS A 261 22.46 -56.59 26.51
CA LYS A 261 23.40 -55.88 25.58
C LYS A 261 22.75 -55.85 24.15
N GLY A 262 23.15 -55.14 23.08
CA GLY A 262 24.13 -54.05 22.83
C GLY A 262 25.14 -54.31 21.67
N GLU A 263 25.52 -53.26 20.91
CA GLU A 263 26.57 -53.14 19.83
C GLU A 263 26.15 -53.49 18.37
N MET A 264 26.49 -52.76 17.29
CA MET A 264 27.72 -52.01 16.85
C MET A 264 27.35 -50.88 15.82
N PRO A 265 28.27 -50.16 15.10
CA PRO A 265 29.46 -49.37 15.51
C PRO A 265 29.60 -47.98 14.78
N ASP A 266 30.62 -47.20 15.14
CA ASP A 266 31.06 -45.96 14.43
C ASP A 266 32.15 -46.19 13.37
N GLY A 267 32.25 -45.24 12.41
CA GLY A 267 33.55 -44.71 11.92
C GLY A 267 33.81 -44.68 10.41
N ALA A 268 34.02 -43.48 9.83
CA ALA A 268 35.10 -43.13 8.87
C ALA A 268 34.98 -41.67 8.35
N ASP A 269 36.12 -41.04 8.02
CA ASP A 269 36.26 -39.67 7.47
C ASP A 269 35.63 -39.46 6.08
N PHE A 270 35.29 -38.20 5.74
CA PHE A 270 35.16 -37.73 4.34
C PHE A 270 35.80 -36.33 4.13
N PRO A 271 36.52 -36.10 3.00
CA PRO A 271 37.23 -34.85 2.70
C PRO A 271 36.46 -33.87 1.77
N GLN A 272 37.12 -32.78 1.39
CA GLN A 272 36.59 -31.65 0.60
C GLN A 272 36.37 -31.92 -0.91
N LYS A 273 35.41 -31.16 -1.46
CA LYS A 273 35.32 -30.52 -2.80
C LYS A 273 35.22 -31.34 -4.11
N ASP A 274 34.59 -30.65 -5.06
CA ASP A 274 34.59 -30.75 -6.53
C ASP A 274 33.55 -31.65 -7.26
N GLU A 275 32.85 -30.98 -8.21
CA GLU A 275 32.25 -31.44 -9.48
C GLU A 275 31.10 -32.49 -9.56
N MET A 276 29.89 -32.01 -9.95
CA MET A 276 29.00 -32.47 -11.05
C MET A 276 28.43 -33.94 -11.03
N PRO A 277 27.18 -34.23 -11.51
CA PRO A 277 26.66 -33.77 -12.81
C PRO A 277 25.13 -33.49 -12.93
N TYR A 278 24.73 -33.06 -14.14
CA TYR A 278 23.35 -32.82 -14.62
C TYR A 278 22.63 -34.08 -15.15
N GLY A 279 21.28 -34.03 -15.20
CA GLY A 279 20.40 -34.92 -15.98
C GLY A 279 19.92 -36.20 -15.27
N GLU A 280 18.75 -36.80 -15.55
CA GLU A 280 17.59 -36.46 -16.41
C GLU A 280 16.29 -37.04 -15.76
N ASP A 281 15.15 -36.96 -16.47
CA ASP A 281 13.82 -37.56 -16.20
C ASP A 281 12.69 -36.64 -15.66
N PHE A 282 12.25 -35.70 -16.51
CA PHE A 282 10.84 -35.25 -16.53
C PHE A 282 10.14 -35.82 -17.78
N PRO A 283 8.92 -36.37 -17.68
CA PRO A 283 8.23 -36.98 -18.81
C PRO A 283 7.77 -35.95 -19.84
N GLN A 284 8.18 -36.16 -21.08
CA GLN A 284 7.91 -35.34 -22.25
C GLN A 284 6.42 -35.40 -22.66
N MET A 285 5.66 -34.31 -22.46
CA MET A 285 4.41 -34.07 -23.19
C MET A 285 4.76 -33.63 -24.62
N GLY A 286 4.10 -34.23 -25.61
CA GLY A 286 4.40 -34.01 -27.03
C GLY A 286 3.78 -32.73 -27.60
N GLU A 287 4.38 -32.22 -28.67
CA GLU A 287 3.84 -31.13 -29.49
C GLU A 287 2.46 -31.48 -30.07
N ALA A 288 1.55 -30.51 -30.05
CA ALA A 288 0.31 -30.52 -30.84
C ALA A 288 0.23 -29.22 -31.69
N PRO A 289 -0.32 -29.27 -32.91
CA PRO A 289 -0.08 -28.24 -33.92
C PRO A 289 -1.17 -27.15 -33.97
N ASN A 290 -0.74 -25.95 -34.42
CA ASN A 290 -1.52 -24.88 -35.04
C ASN A 290 -3.00 -24.69 -34.65
N GLY A 291 -3.26 -23.58 -33.95
CA GLY A 291 -4.30 -22.63 -34.38
C GLY A 291 -5.69 -22.81 -33.79
N GLU A 292 -5.84 -22.37 -32.54
CA GLU A 292 -6.99 -21.60 -32.02
C GLU A 292 -6.55 -21.10 -30.63
N ALA A 293 -6.78 -19.82 -30.30
CA ALA A 293 -6.45 -19.29 -28.98
C ALA A 293 -7.44 -19.87 -27.97
N ALA A 294 -6.91 -20.58 -26.96
CA ALA A 294 -7.70 -21.12 -25.87
C ALA A 294 -7.27 -20.43 -24.59
N ASP A 295 -8.23 -19.82 -23.89
CA ASP A 295 -7.99 -19.07 -22.65
C ASP A 295 -7.30 -19.94 -21.60
N ILE A 296 -6.04 -19.61 -21.30
CA ILE A 296 -5.26 -20.31 -20.28
C ILE A 296 -5.60 -19.71 -18.91
N LYS A 297 -6.86 -19.87 -18.49
CA LYS A 297 -7.30 -19.59 -17.10
C LYS A 297 -6.75 -20.70 -16.18
N MET A 298 -5.44 -20.63 -15.91
CA MET A 298 -4.70 -21.61 -15.13
C MET A 298 -5.00 -21.50 -13.62
N GLY A 299 -6.11 -22.11 -13.22
CA GLY A 299 -6.18 -22.90 -11.99
C GLY A 299 -5.86 -22.19 -10.66
N ILE A 300 -6.53 -21.09 -10.35
CA ILE A 300 -6.65 -20.64 -8.95
C ILE A 300 -7.55 -21.64 -8.20
N MET A 301 -6.97 -22.53 -7.38
CA MET A 301 -7.71 -23.47 -6.54
C MET A 301 -8.20 -22.78 -5.24
N GLY A 302 -9.12 -21.84 -5.41
CA GLY A 302 -9.76 -21.03 -4.39
C GLY A 302 -10.34 -19.79 -5.07
N GLY A 303 -11.65 -19.55 -4.96
CA GLY A 303 -12.24 -18.36 -5.57
C GLY A 303 -11.71 -17.09 -4.91
N ASN A 304 -11.64 -15.98 -5.65
CA ASN A 304 -11.08 -14.71 -5.20
C ASN A 304 -11.95 -13.96 -4.16
N GLY A 305 -12.97 -14.62 -3.61
CA GLY A 305 -13.97 -14.06 -2.70
C GLY A 305 -14.60 -12.75 -3.16
N GLY A 306 -14.74 -12.53 -4.47
CA GLY A 306 -15.33 -11.32 -5.05
C GLY A 306 -14.44 -10.06 -5.07
N SER A 307 -13.18 -10.14 -4.63
CA SER A 307 -12.24 -9.01 -4.62
C SER A 307 -11.74 -8.57 -6.01
N ASP A 308 -11.98 -9.37 -7.05
CA ASP A 308 -11.88 -8.94 -8.45
C ASP A 308 -13.10 -8.14 -8.91
N LEU A 309 -14.13 -7.98 -8.06
CA LEU A 309 -15.41 -7.32 -8.37
C LEU A 309 -16.19 -8.00 -9.52
N ASN A 310 -15.81 -9.21 -9.92
CA ASN A 310 -16.51 -9.95 -10.95
C ASN A 310 -17.84 -10.49 -10.39
N TYR A 311 -18.95 -10.21 -11.08
CA TYR A 311 -20.21 -10.87 -10.76
C TYR A 311 -20.14 -12.36 -11.12
N THR A 312 -20.49 -13.21 -10.17
CA THR A 312 -20.42 -14.68 -10.29
C THR A 312 -21.80 -15.32 -10.14
N ASP A 313 -22.47 -15.05 -9.02
CA ASP A 313 -23.86 -15.41 -8.77
C ASP A 313 -24.53 -14.48 -7.73
N ASP A 314 -25.79 -14.79 -7.38
CA ASP A 314 -26.57 -14.08 -6.36
C ASP A 314 -26.28 -14.58 -4.91
N ASP A 315 -25.29 -15.47 -4.69
CA ASP A 315 -24.94 -15.97 -3.37
C ASP A 315 -23.93 -15.04 -2.68
N LEU A 316 -24.21 -14.62 -1.45
CA LEU A 316 -23.35 -13.67 -0.74
C LEU A 316 -22.03 -14.33 -0.31
N ASP A 317 -22.03 -15.65 -0.09
CA ASP A 317 -20.84 -16.40 0.32
C ASP A 317 -19.77 -16.43 -0.79
N SER A 318 -20.14 -16.16 -2.06
CA SER A 318 -19.22 -16.02 -3.20
C SER A 318 -18.33 -14.77 -3.13
N TYR A 319 -18.71 -13.78 -2.30
CA TYR A 319 -18.08 -12.45 -2.19
C TYR A 319 -17.45 -12.22 -0.81
N SER A 320 -17.06 -13.29 -0.11
CA SER A 320 -16.61 -13.22 1.29
C SER A 320 -15.47 -12.23 1.53
N THR A 321 -14.49 -12.09 0.62
CA THR A 321 -13.37 -11.15 0.79
C THR A 321 -13.84 -9.69 0.86
N ILE A 322 -14.95 -9.33 0.20
CA ILE A 322 -15.52 -7.98 0.32
C ILE A 322 -16.07 -7.77 1.74
N TRP A 323 -16.79 -8.75 2.29
CA TRP A 323 -17.43 -8.64 3.61
C TRP A 323 -16.44 -8.78 4.76
N ASP A 324 -15.43 -9.65 4.60
CA ASP A 324 -14.31 -9.81 5.56
C ASP A 324 -13.47 -8.52 5.65
N GLY A 325 -13.51 -7.68 4.60
CA GLY A 325 -12.90 -6.35 4.54
C GLY A 325 -13.84 -5.19 4.89
N GLU A 326 -14.99 -5.41 5.55
CA GLU A 326 -15.87 -4.30 5.96
C GLU A 326 -15.17 -3.32 6.90
N ILE A 327 -15.24 -2.01 6.58
CA ILE A 327 -14.71 -0.91 7.42
C ILE A 327 -15.87 -0.23 8.18
N THR A 328 -17.01 -0.06 7.52
CA THR A 328 -18.28 0.32 8.13
C THR A 328 -19.07 -0.92 8.58
N ASP A 329 -19.87 -0.82 9.65
CA ASP A 329 -20.79 -1.89 10.04
C ASP A 329 -21.85 -2.17 8.94
N THR A 330 -21.83 -3.36 8.32
CA THR A 330 -22.76 -3.70 7.22
C THR A 330 -23.71 -4.87 7.54
N ASP A 331 -24.88 -4.91 6.90
CA ASP A 331 -25.86 -6.01 7.00
C ASP A 331 -26.16 -6.70 5.66
N LYS A 332 -26.86 -7.86 5.73
CA LYS A 332 -27.16 -8.70 4.56
C LYS A 332 -28.01 -8.02 3.46
N LYS A 333 -28.54 -6.82 3.69
CA LYS A 333 -29.19 -5.97 2.67
C LYS A 333 -28.16 -5.11 1.95
N ASP A 334 -27.12 -4.66 2.64
CA ASP A 334 -26.03 -3.85 2.09
C ASP A 334 -25.19 -4.71 1.15
N HIS A 335 -24.80 -5.92 1.59
CA HIS A 335 -24.16 -6.94 0.75
C HIS A 335 -24.97 -7.25 -0.52
N LYS A 336 -26.31 -7.30 -0.40
CA LYS A 336 -27.20 -7.53 -1.56
C LYS A 336 -27.24 -6.36 -2.54
N ARG A 337 -27.13 -5.11 -2.08
CA ARG A 337 -27.04 -3.96 -2.98
C ARG A 337 -25.73 -3.99 -3.75
N VAL A 338 -24.62 -4.35 -3.11
CA VAL A 338 -23.32 -4.53 -3.78
C VAL A 338 -23.43 -5.63 -4.84
N VAL A 339 -23.93 -6.82 -4.51
CA VAL A 339 -24.08 -7.92 -5.51
C VAL A 339 -25.07 -7.57 -6.63
N GLU A 340 -26.17 -6.86 -6.33
CA GLU A 340 -27.09 -6.33 -7.35
C GLU A 340 -26.39 -5.32 -8.27
N ALA A 341 -25.53 -4.45 -7.74
CA ALA A 341 -24.73 -3.52 -8.53
C ALA A 341 -23.73 -4.25 -9.43
N LEU A 342 -22.92 -5.16 -8.89
CA LEU A 342 -21.96 -5.97 -9.67
C LEU A 342 -22.66 -6.72 -10.83
N LYS A 343 -23.85 -7.29 -10.58
CA LYS A 343 -24.67 -7.93 -11.60
C LYS A 343 -25.03 -6.98 -12.74
N ASN A 344 -25.65 -5.85 -12.43
CA ASN A 344 -26.08 -4.88 -13.45
C ASN A 344 -24.89 -4.25 -14.19
N ILE A 345 -23.74 -4.09 -13.52
CA ILE A 345 -22.47 -3.68 -14.13
C ILE A 345 -22.01 -4.71 -15.16
N SER A 346 -21.93 -5.99 -14.79
CA SER A 346 -21.53 -7.09 -15.68
C SER A 346 -22.50 -7.31 -16.86
N GLU A 347 -23.78 -6.95 -16.69
CA GLU A 347 -24.79 -6.99 -17.77
C GLU A 347 -24.82 -5.71 -18.63
N GLY A 348 -24.02 -4.69 -18.30
CA GLY A 348 -23.97 -3.40 -18.99
C GLY A 348 -25.24 -2.55 -18.84
N THR A 349 -26.04 -2.79 -17.80
CA THR A 349 -27.38 -2.19 -17.63
C THR A 349 -27.38 -1.03 -16.65
N ASP A 350 -27.90 0.12 -17.10
CA ASP A 350 -28.13 1.33 -16.30
C ASP A 350 -26.90 1.78 -15.45
N LEU A 351 -25.68 1.68 -16.01
CA LEU A 351 -24.40 1.82 -15.29
C LEU A 351 -24.31 3.04 -14.34
N GLU A 352 -24.77 4.22 -14.73
CA GLU A 352 -24.77 5.44 -13.86
C GLU A 352 -25.58 5.27 -12.56
N THR A 353 -26.48 4.30 -12.50
CA THR A 353 -27.24 3.93 -11.29
C THR A 353 -26.41 3.09 -10.33
N TYR A 354 -25.56 2.22 -10.87
CA TYR A 354 -24.86 1.18 -10.11
C TYR A 354 -23.37 1.44 -9.92
N MET A 355 -22.80 2.41 -10.63
CA MET A 355 -21.41 2.84 -10.45
C MET A 355 -21.21 4.34 -10.69
N ASP A 356 -20.20 4.94 -10.06
CA ASP A 356 -19.78 6.32 -10.32
C ASP A 356 -18.91 6.40 -11.58
N VAL A 357 -19.58 6.39 -12.72
CA VAL A 357 -18.94 6.39 -14.05
C VAL A 357 -17.89 7.50 -14.20
N ASP A 358 -18.18 8.74 -13.80
CA ASP A 358 -17.22 9.84 -13.96
C ASP A 358 -15.99 9.69 -13.07
N ASN A 359 -16.18 9.36 -11.78
CA ASN A 359 -15.04 9.14 -10.88
C ASN A 359 -14.23 7.90 -11.30
N ILE A 360 -14.89 6.83 -11.73
CA ILE A 360 -14.23 5.60 -12.18
C ILE A 360 -13.44 5.83 -13.47
N LEU A 361 -13.97 6.52 -14.48
CA LEU A 361 -13.23 6.78 -15.72
C LEU A 361 -11.97 7.64 -15.48
N LYS A 362 -12.02 8.57 -14.53
CA LYS A 362 -10.82 9.32 -14.06
C LYS A 362 -9.87 8.45 -13.26
N TYR A 363 -10.40 7.56 -12.39
CA TYR A 363 -9.60 6.59 -11.65
C TYR A 363 -8.80 5.71 -12.62
N MET A 364 -9.49 5.13 -13.62
CA MET A 364 -8.88 4.36 -14.70
C MET A 364 -7.80 5.16 -15.42
N ALA A 365 -8.06 6.42 -15.80
CA ALA A 365 -7.09 7.23 -16.54
C ALA A 365 -5.75 7.40 -15.80
N VAL A 366 -5.77 7.66 -14.49
CA VAL A 366 -4.52 7.70 -13.70
C VAL A 366 -3.93 6.31 -13.54
N HIS A 367 -4.75 5.31 -13.21
CA HIS A 367 -4.30 3.93 -12.97
C HIS A 367 -3.54 3.35 -14.18
N THR A 368 -4.14 3.44 -15.37
CA THR A 368 -3.53 3.04 -16.64
C THR A 368 -2.30 3.87 -16.97
N PHE A 369 -2.31 5.18 -16.70
CA PHE A 369 -1.16 6.02 -16.95
C PHE A 369 0.05 5.56 -16.12
N VAL A 370 -0.15 5.28 -14.83
CA VAL A 370 0.95 4.95 -13.90
C VAL A 370 1.36 3.48 -13.91
N VAL A 371 0.58 2.57 -14.50
CA VAL A 371 0.90 1.13 -14.62
C VAL A 371 1.19 0.50 -13.25
N ASN A 372 0.14 0.37 -12.42
CA ASN A 372 0.22 -0.23 -11.09
C ASN A 372 -0.32 -1.68 -11.07
N ASP A 373 0.56 -2.64 -11.37
CA ASP A 373 0.29 -4.08 -11.28
C ASP A 373 0.01 -4.58 -9.84
N ASP A 374 0.28 -3.81 -8.78
CA ASP A 374 -0.04 -4.18 -7.38
C ASP A 374 -1.41 -3.63 -6.98
N SER A 375 -2.45 -4.01 -7.74
CA SER A 375 -3.82 -3.49 -7.56
C SER A 375 -4.88 -4.38 -8.25
N LEU A 376 -6.02 -3.81 -8.65
CA LEU A 376 -7.08 -4.48 -9.45
C LEU A 376 -6.63 -4.91 -10.87
N SER A 377 -5.50 -4.43 -11.38
CA SER A 377 -4.88 -4.95 -12.61
C SER A 377 -3.98 -6.18 -12.35
N GLY A 378 -3.66 -6.45 -11.08
CA GLY A 378 -2.80 -7.55 -10.65
C GLY A 378 -3.57 -8.78 -10.18
N THR A 379 -2.93 -9.95 -10.28
CA THR A 379 -3.54 -11.25 -9.92
C THR A 379 -3.97 -11.42 -8.46
N MET A 380 -3.63 -10.47 -7.57
CA MET A 380 -4.04 -10.46 -6.17
C MET A 380 -5.31 -9.63 -5.89
N ALA A 381 -5.76 -8.80 -6.85
CA ALA A 381 -6.99 -7.98 -6.78
C ALA A 381 -7.21 -7.29 -5.41
N HIS A 382 -6.31 -6.38 -5.05
CA HIS A 382 -6.23 -5.72 -3.75
C HIS A 382 -5.79 -4.25 -3.95
N ASN A 383 -5.38 -3.56 -2.88
CA ASN A 383 -4.93 -2.16 -2.92
C ASN A 383 -5.96 -1.21 -3.58
N TYR A 384 -7.21 -1.36 -3.16
CA TYR A 384 -8.28 -0.40 -3.41
C TYR A 384 -9.28 -0.43 -2.24
N TYR A 385 -10.14 0.57 -2.15
CA TYR A 385 -11.36 0.49 -1.36
C TYR A 385 -12.57 0.51 -2.29
N LEU A 386 -13.61 -0.23 -1.92
CA LEU A 386 -14.94 -0.19 -2.53
C LEU A 386 -15.84 0.66 -1.65
N TYR A 387 -16.42 1.72 -2.21
CA TYR A 387 -17.48 2.51 -1.57
C TYR A 387 -18.84 2.15 -2.21
N GLU A 388 -19.88 2.01 -1.39
CA GLU A 388 -21.26 1.78 -1.84
C GLU A 388 -22.22 2.78 -1.20
N TYR A 389 -23.05 3.44 -2.00
CA TYR A 389 -24.16 4.23 -1.50
C TYR A 389 -25.42 4.07 -2.37
N ASN A 390 -26.51 3.61 -1.75
CA ASN A 390 -27.80 3.34 -2.41
C ASN A 390 -27.71 2.41 -3.65
N GLY A 391 -26.75 1.49 -3.68
CA GLY A 391 -26.47 0.58 -4.80
C GLY A 391 -25.51 1.14 -5.84
N LYS A 392 -25.00 2.37 -5.68
CA LYS A 392 -23.97 2.95 -6.55
C LYS A 392 -22.58 2.66 -5.97
N LEU A 393 -21.72 2.01 -6.75
CA LEU A 393 -20.34 1.67 -6.37
C LEU A 393 -19.32 2.72 -6.83
N ASN A 394 -18.26 2.91 -6.06
CA ASN A 394 -17.09 3.70 -6.45
C ASN A 394 -15.79 3.01 -6.02
N ILE A 395 -14.71 3.21 -6.79
CA ILE A 395 -13.38 2.66 -6.52
C ILE A 395 -12.46 3.78 -6.03
N LEU A 396 -11.80 3.56 -4.91
CA LEU A 396 -10.90 4.53 -4.28
C LEU A 396 -9.46 3.98 -4.31
N PRO A 397 -8.48 4.76 -4.80
CA PRO A 397 -7.10 4.29 -4.93
C PRO A 397 -6.43 4.10 -3.57
N TRP A 398 -5.62 3.04 -3.44
CA TRP A 398 -4.77 2.77 -2.29
C TRP A 398 -3.41 2.16 -2.71
N ASP A 399 -2.36 2.35 -1.91
CA ASP A 399 -0.99 1.78 -2.08
C ASP A 399 -0.42 1.85 -3.52
N TYR A 400 0.13 3.02 -3.90
CA TYR A 400 0.69 3.26 -5.24
C TYR A 400 2.23 3.33 -5.28
N ASN A 401 2.92 2.84 -4.24
CA ASN A 401 4.39 2.79 -4.18
C ASN A 401 5.03 1.88 -5.25
N LEU A 402 4.32 0.86 -5.74
CA LEU A 402 4.80 -0.05 -6.80
C LEU A 402 4.39 0.35 -8.22
N SER A 403 3.85 1.57 -8.40
CA SER A 403 3.58 2.16 -9.72
C SER A 403 4.83 2.22 -10.61
N PHE A 404 4.59 2.46 -11.90
CA PHE A 404 5.58 2.57 -12.97
C PHE A 404 6.40 1.28 -13.13
N GLY A 405 5.74 0.13 -12.97
CA GLY A 405 6.35 -1.20 -13.10
C GLY A 405 7.17 -1.68 -11.90
N GLY A 406 6.99 -1.07 -10.72
CA GLY A 406 7.68 -1.48 -9.48
C GLY A 406 7.39 -2.91 -9.03
N MET A 407 6.28 -3.51 -9.48
CA MET A 407 5.89 -4.89 -9.18
C MET A 407 6.50 -5.96 -10.12
N SER A 408 7.52 -5.62 -10.92
CA SER A 408 8.14 -6.49 -11.94
C SER A 408 8.90 -7.71 -11.39
N MET A 409 8.17 -8.68 -10.81
CA MET A 409 8.66 -9.96 -10.28
C MET A 409 8.87 -11.02 -11.38
N GLY A 410 9.80 -10.74 -12.29
CA GLY A 410 10.48 -11.75 -13.11
C GLY A 410 9.59 -12.71 -13.90
N GLY A 411 8.42 -12.25 -14.38
CA GLY A 411 7.52 -13.02 -15.24
C GLY A 411 6.94 -14.30 -14.63
N LYS A 412 6.90 -14.44 -13.29
CA LYS A 412 6.46 -15.68 -12.62
C LYS A 412 5.17 -15.58 -11.80
N MET A 413 4.66 -14.37 -11.55
CA MET A 413 3.43 -14.13 -10.79
C MET A 413 2.47 -13.19 -11.55
N GLY A 414 2.17 -13.53 -12.80
CA GLY A 414 1.03 -12.98 -13.55
C GLY A 414 1.11 -11.54 -14.06
N GLY A 415 1.95 -10.67 -13.49
CA GLY A 415 2.17 -9.31 -14.02
C GLY A 415 2.78 -9.34 -15.42
N GLN A 416 2.20 -8.58 -16.35
CA GLN A 416 2.59 -8.56 -17.76
C GLN A 416 3.94 -7.85 -18.03
N SER A 417 4.52 -7.16 -17.06
CA SER A 417 5.74 -6.35 -17.27
C SER A 417 6.95 -7.18 -17.73
N LEU A 418 7.15 -7.21 -19.06
CA LEU A 418 8.27 -7.86 -19.75
C LEU A 418 9.52 -6.96 -19.86
N GLY A 419 9.61 -5.92 -19.03
CA GLY A 419 10.67 -4.91 -19.02
C GLY A 419 10.17 -3.50 -19.38
N ALA A 420 11.07 -2.51 -19.33
CA ALA A 420 10.73 -1.08 -19.42
C ALA A 420 9.94 -0.70 -20.68
N THR A 421 10.28 -1.24 -21.85
CA THR A 421 9.53 -1.03 -23.10
C THR A 421 8.06 -1.47 -22.97
N SER A 422 7.76 -2.49 -22.16
CA SER A 422 6.39 -2.94 -21.88
C SER A 422 5.65 -1.87 -21.07
N VAL A 423 6.20 -1.48 -19.91
CA VAL A 423 5.59 -0.48 -19.01
C VAL A 423 5.37 0.87 -19.69
N ILE A 424 6.31 1.32 -20.51
CA ILE A 424 6.18 2.57 -21.26
C ILE A 424 5.01 2.49 -22.26
N ASN A 425 4.86 1.36 -22.95
CA ASN A 425 3.85 1.20 -24.00
C ASN A 425 2.57 0.51 -23.55
N ASP A 426 2.41 0.22 -22.26
CA ASP A 426 1.27 -0.47 -21.67
C ASP A 426 -0.08 -0.01 -22.24
N ALA A 427 -0.94 -0.97 -22.59
CA ALA A 427 -2.04 -0.80 -23.52
C ALA A 427 -3.23 -0.03 -22.90
N ILE A 428 -3.51 1.17 -23.42
CA ILE A 428 -4.52 2.05 -22.79
C ILE A 428 -5.96 1.51 -22.86
N ASP A 429 -6.26 0.60 -23.80
CA ASP A 429 -7.60 0.03 -23.97
C ASP A 429 -7.75 -1.37 -23.32
N MET A 430 -6.73 -1.86 -22.60
CA MET A 430 -6.79 -3.13 -21.85
C MET A 430 -6.29 -3.05 -20.38
N PRO A 431 -6.62 -1.99 -19.61
CA PRO A 431 -5.92 -1.70 -18.35
C PRO A 431 -6.19 -2.67 -17.18
N PHE A 432 -7.24 -3.48 -17.21
CA PHE A 432 -7.67 -4.35 -16.08
C PHE A 432 -7.84 -5.81 -16.49
N SER A 433 -6.80 -6.42 -17.09
CA SER A 433 -6.86 -7.77 -17.71
C SER A 433 -7.29 -8.96 -16.81
N ILE A 434 -7.50 -8.75 -15.50
CA ILE A 434 -7.93 -9.79 -14.54
C ILE A 434 -9.38 -9.63 -14.06
N THR A 435 -10.09 -8.56 -14.45
CA THR A 435 -11.48 -8.28 -14.05
C THR A 435 -12.31 -7.70 -15.18
N ASP A 436 -13.53 -8.23 -15.33
CA ASP A 436 -14.52 -7.84 -16.32
C ASP A 436 -15.33 -6.60 -15.84
N PHE A 437 -15.08 -6.10 -14.61
CA PHE A 437 -15.83 -5.00 -13.97
C PHE A 437 -15.81 -3.69 -14.77
N PHE A 438 -14.75 -3.44 -15.53
CA PHE A 438 -14.57 -2.22 -16.34
C PHE A 438 -15.00 -2.39 -17.80
N ASP A 439 -15.31 -3.61 -18.26
CA ASP A 439 -15.53 -3.91 -19.68
C ASP A 439 -16.71 -3.13 -20.25
N ALA A 440 -17.83 -3.06 -19.51
CA ALA A 440 -19.02 -2.32 -19.93
C ALA A 440 -18.80 -0.79 -20.06
N LEU A 441 -17.73 -0.24 -19.48
CA LEU A 441 -17.28 1.12 -19.72
C LEU A 441 -16.44 1.23 -21.01
N LEU A 442 -15.52 0.29 -21.23
CA LEU A 442 -14.63 0.28 -22.40
C LEU A 442 -15.35 -0.09 -23.70
N GLU A 443 -16.37 -0.95 -23.64
CA GLU A 443 -17.24 -1.30 -24.77
C GLU A 443 -18.19 -0.15 -25.20
N ASN A 444 -18.41 0.85 -24.33
CA ASN A 444 -19.29 1.97 -24.60
C ASN A 444 -18.51 3.15 -25.22
N GLU A 445 -18.78 3.45 -26.49
CA GLU A 445 -18.11 4.53 -27.25
C GLU A 445 -18.10 5.89 -26.51
N GLU A 446 -19.16 6.24 -25.75
CA GLU A 446 -19.26 7.52 -25.03
C GLU A 446 -18.43 7.56 -23.73
N TYR A 447 -18.28 6.42 -23.05
CA TYR A 447 -17.44 6.32 -21.85
C TYR A 447 -15.96 6.14 -22.23
N LEU A 448 -15.67 5.38 -23.28
CA LEU A 448 -14.32 5.26 -23.85
C LEU A 448 -13.79 6.64 -24.32
N GLU A 449 -14.60 7.45 -25.01
CA GLU A 449 -14.21 8.82 -25.42
C GLU A 449 -13.91 9.72 -24.19
N GLN A 450 -14.68 9.58 -23.09
CA GLN A 450 -14.44 10.33 -21.85
C GLN A 450 -13.15 9.89 -21.15
N TYR A 451 -12.91 8.58 -21.01
CA TYR A 451 -11.67 8.02 -20.47
C TYR A 451 -10.44 8.43 -21.28
N HIS A 452 -10.50 8.35 -22.62
CA HIS A 452 -9.46 8.88 -23.52
C HIS A 452 -9.26 10.39 -23.35
N GLY A 453 -10.33 11.14 -23.09
CA GLY A 453 -10.28 12.55 -22.73
C GLY A 453 -9.48 12.83 -21.46
N TYR A 454 -9.65 12.00 -20.42
CA TYR A 454 -8.89 12.10 -19.17
C TYR A 454 -7.42 11.68 -19.32
N LEU A 455 -7.12 10.62 -20.08
CA LEU A 455 -5.74 10.28 -20.45
C LEU A 455 -5.06 11.42 -21.23
N ASN A 456 -5.76 12.02 -22.19
CA ASN A 456 -5.25 13.17 -22.94
C ASN A 456 -5.03 14.40 -22.03
N GLU A 457 -5.87 14.61 -21.01
CA GLU A 457 -5.69 15.68 -20.02
C GLU A 457 -4.42 15.47 -19.17
N LEU A 458 -4.16 14.25 -18.69
CA LEU A 458 -2.92 13.91 -17.99
C LEU A 458 -1.69 14.14 -18.89
N VAL A 459 -1.73 13.68 -20.13
CA VAL A 459 -0.62 13.85 -21.08
C VAL A 459 -0.38 15.32 -21.43
N GLU A 460 -1.39 16.01 -21.96
CA GLU A 460 -1.21 17.33 -22.57
C GLU A 460 -1.17 18.48 -21.57
N LYS A 461 -1.90 18.38 -20.44
CA LYS A 461 -1.97 19.46 -19.45
C LYS A 461 -1.14 19.20 -18.21
N TYR A 462 -1.16 17.98 -17.65
CA TYR A 462 -0.41 17.69 -16.44
C TYR A 462 1.08 17.46 -16.73
N VAL A 463 1.42 16.50 -17.61
CA VAL A 463 2.83 16.21 -17.97
C VAL A 463 3.39 17.28 -18.92
N ASN A 464 2.87 17.37 -20.15
CA ASN A 464 3.42 18.28 -21.18
C ASN A 464 3.15 19.77 -20.87
N GLY A 465 2.11 20.08 -20.08
CA GLY A 465 1.83 21.43 -19.60
C GLY A 465 2.68 21.87 -18.41
N GLY A 466 3.46 20.97 -17.82
CA GLY A 466 4.45 21.26 -16.78
C GLY A 466 3.90 21.34 -15.36
N GLU A 467 2.72 20.78 -15.06
CA GLU A 467 2.29 20.61 -13.66
C GLU A 467 3.08 19.48 -12.99
N PHE A 468 3.35 18.38 -13.70
CA PHE A 468 4.25 17.30 -13.24
C PHE A 468 5.62 17.84 -12.80
N GLU A 469 6.26 18.68 -13.64
CA GLU A 469 7.56 19.27 -13.35
C GLU A 469 7.51 20.13 -12.07
N LYS A 470 6.47 20.96 -11.90
CA LYS A 470 6.29 21.76 -10.69
C LYS A 470 6.09 20.88 -9.45
N THR A 471 5.32 19.81 -9.56
CA THR A 471 5.09 18.86 -8.46
C THR A 471 6.38 18.14 -8.10
N TYR A 472 7.16 17.69 -9.09
CA TYR A 472 8.49 17.11 -8.89
C TYR A 472 9.46 18.09 -8.22
N GLU A 473 9.66 19.29 -8.80
CA GLU A 473 10.54 20.34 -8.24
C GLU A 473 10.12 20.73 -6.81
N ARG A 474 8.81 20.86 -6.55
CA ARG A 474 8.25 21.13 -5.21
C ARG A 474 8.69 20.05 -4.23
N ILE A 475 8.47 18.78 -4.56
CA ILE A 475 8.77 17.66 -3.66
C ILE A 475 10.28 17.57 -3.41
N ARG A 476 11.11 17.59 -4.46
CA ARG A 476 12.58 17.62 -4.33
C ARG A 476 13.05 18.75 -3.40
N SER A 477 12.54 19.96 -3.59
CA SER A 477 12.88 21.13 -2.76
C SER A 477 12.48 21.00 -1.28
N GLN A 478 11.60 20.06 -0.95
CA GLN A 478 11.10 19.80 0.40
C GLN A 478 11.78 18.59 1.07
N ILE A 479 12.16 17.56 0.31
CA ILE A 479 12.61 16.28 0.87
C ILE A 479 14.09 15.94 0.63
N ASP A 480 14.80 16.54 -0.34
CA ASP A 480 16.18 16.18 -0.67
C ASP A 480 17.11 16.23 0.56
N ASP A 481 17.12 17.36 1.27
CA ASP A 481 17.89 17.55 2.50
C ASP A 481 17.43 16.59 3.62
N LEU A 482 16.17 16.12 3.61
CA LEU A 482 15.65 15.22 4.64
C LEU A 482 15.99 13.76 4.37
N VAL A 483 15.93 13.32 3.10
CA VAL A 483 16.37 11.99 2.65
C VAL A 483 17.88 11.85 2.86
N GLY A 484 18.67 12.85 2.46
CA GLY A 484 20.13 12.85 2.64
C GLY A 484 20.61 12.89 4.11
N ASN A 485 19.72 13.15 5.06
CA ASN A 485 19.99 13.11 6.50
C ASN A 485 19.12 12.08 7.25
N ASP A 486 18.34 11.24 6.56
CA ASP A 486 17.44 10.26 7.19
C ASP A 486 18.27 9.11 7.80
N PRO A 487 18.24 8.91 9.13
CA PRO A 487 19.07 7.91 9.80
C PRO A 487 18.54 6.47 9.64
N THR A 488 17.38 6.29 8.98
CA THR A 488 16.71 4.99 8.81
C THR A 488 16.50 4.59 7.36
N ALA A 489 16.97 5.39 6.40
CA ALA A 489 16.66 5.22 4.98
C ALA A 489 16.96 3.82 4.43
N PHE A 490 16.04 3.28 3.63
CA PHE A 490 16.24 2.01 2.91
C PHE A 490 17.25 2.11 1.75
N TYR A 491 17.47 3.32 1.24
CA TYR A 491 18.30 3.62 0.08
C TYR A 491 19.27 4.75 0.42
N SER A 492 20.46 4.73 -0.18
CA SER A 492 21.40 5.87 -0.13
C SER A 492 20.83 7.10 -0.84
N TYR A 493 21.41 8.27 -0.55
CA TYR A 493 21.03 9.51 -1.24
C TYR A 493 21.36 9.43 -2.74
N GLU A 494 22.46 8.78 -3.10
CA GLU A 494 22.85 8.53 -4.50
C GLU A 494 21.83 7.66 -5.24
N GLU A 495 21.35 6.57 -4.62
CA GLU A 495 20.28 5.72 -5.19
C GLU A 495 18.97 6.51 -5.33
N TYR A 496 18.61 7.34 -4.34
CA TYR A 496 17.46 8.24 -4.41
C TYR A 496 17.56 9.29 -5.53
N GLU A 497 18.75 9.86 -5.74
CA GLU A 497 19.00 10.81 -6.84
C GLU A 497 18.88 10.11 -8.21
N GLU A 498 19.43 8.90 -8.36
CA GLU A 498 19.32 8.12 -9.60
C GLU A 498 17.85 7.70 -9.88
N ALA A 499 17.16 7.17 -8.86
CA ALA A 499 15.76 6.77 -8.91
C ALA A 499 14.82 7.92 -9.32
N ALA A 500 15.00 9.10 -8.74
CA ALA A 500 14.16 10.25 -9.03
C ALA A 500 14.36 10.80 -10.45
N ASN A 501 15.59 10.77 -10.98
CA ASN A 501 15.85 11.12 -12.37
C ASN A 501 15.21 10.10 -13.33
N MET A 502 15.34 8.81 -13.04
CA MET A 502 14.70 7.72 -13.80
C MET A 502 13.17 7.88 -13.85
N LEU A 503 12.54 8.32 -12.75
CA LEU A 503 11.09 8.56 -12.68
C LEU A 503 10.62 9.64 -13.67
N ILE A 504 11.39 10.72 -13.85
CA ILE A 504 11.07 11.73 -14.88
C ILE A 504 11.09 11.10 -16.28
N GLU A 505 12.16 10.34 -16.60
CA GLU A 505 12.31 9.73 -17.92
C GLU A 505 11.16 8.75 -18.22
N VAL A 506 10.79 7.91 -17.25
CA VAL A 506 9.66 6.97 -17.37
C VAL A 506 8.34 7.70 -17.57
N VAL A 507 8.04 8.74 -16.78
CA VAL A 507 6.79 9.53 -16.94
C VAL A 507 6.73 10.22 -18.31
N GLN A 508 7.83 10.79 -18.78
CA GLN A 508 7.90 11.44 -20.10
C GLN A 508 7.73 10.44 -21.26
N LEU A 509 8.37 9.27 -21.18
CA LEU A 509 8.25 8.22 -22.20
C LEU A 509 6.84 7.60 -22.19
N ARG A 510 6.24 7.39 -21.01
CA ARG A 510 4.86 6.92 -20.85
C ARG A 510 3.87 7.91 -21.45
N ALA A 511 3.98 9.21 -21.14
CA ALA A 511 3.13 10.25 -21.73
C ALA A 511 3.24 10.30 -23.27
N LYS A 512 4.45 10.12 -23.81
CA LYS A 512 4.68 10.03 -25.25
C LYS A 512 4.01 8.80 -25.88
N SER A 513 4.02 7.65 -25.20
CA SER A 513 3.34 6.45 -25.70
C SER A 513 1.82 6.61 -25.66
N VAL A 514 1.26 7.06 -24.52
CA VAL A 514 -0.18 7.33 -24.37
C VAL A 514 -0.67 8.33 -25.43
N SER A 515 0.07 9.41 -25.68
CA SER A 515 -0.20 10.35 -26.80
C SER A 515 -0.24 9.63 -28.15
N GLY A 516 0.71 8.73 -28.41
CA GLY A 516 0.78 7.95 -29.64
C GLY A 516 -0.37 6.96 -29.80
N GLN A 517 -0.83 6.35 -28.70
CA GLN A 517 -1.97 5.43 -28.64
C GLN A 517 -3.30 6.16 -28.89
N LEU A 518 -3.55 7.26 -28.18
CA LEU A 518 -4.72 8.14 -28.38
C LEU A 518 -4.79 8.70 -29.82
N ALA A 519 -3.64 8.94 -30.46
CA ALA A 519 -3.56 9.38 -31.86
C ALA A 519 -3.72 8.25 -32.90
N GLY A 520 -3.82 6.99 -32.47
CA GLY A 520 -3.86 5.82 -33.35
C GLY A 520 -2.56 5.57 -34.14
N THR A 521 -1.44 6.10 -33.65
CA THR A 521 -0.09 5.93 -34.27
C THR A 521 0.71 4.81 -33.62
N ILE A 522 0.38 4.49 -32.37
CA ILE A 522 0.78 3.29 -31.64
C ILE A 522 -0.52 2.50 -31.39
N PRO A 523 -0.55 1.17 -31.50
CA PRO A 523 -1.75 0.40 -31.16
C PRO A 523 -2.09 0.49 -29.66
N SER A 524 -3.37 0.64 -29.32
CA SER A 524 -3.86 0.84 -27.96
C SER A 524 -4.21 -0.45 -27.19
N THR A 525 -4.08 -1.63 -27.84
CA THR A 525 -4.35 -2.96 -27.27
C THR A 525 -3.12 -3.87 -27.37
N ASP A 526 -3.00 -4.83 -26.46
CA ASP A 526 -1.92 -5.84 -26.47
C ASP A 526 -1.79 -6.56 -27.81
N GLU A 527 -2.92 -7.07 -28.34
CA GLU A 527 -2.96 -7.74 -29.64
C GLU A 527 -2.49 -6.83 -30.78
N GLY A 528 -2.85 -5.53 -30.71
CA GLY A 528 -2.44 -4.53 -31.68
C GLY A 528 -0.92 -4.32 -31.66
N GLN A 529 -0.33 -4.18 -30.48
CA GLN A 529 1.11 -3.96 -30.31
C GLN A 529 1.94 -5.20 -30.67
N GLN A 530 1.40 -6.40 -30.43
CA GLN A 530 1.99 -7.66 -30.91
C GLN A 530 1.97 -7.78 -32.44
N GLN A 531 0.96 -7.21 -33.10
CA GLN A 531 0.83 -7.20 -34.57
C GLN A 531 1.67 -6.10 -35.24
N ASP A 532 1.75 -4.91 -34.64
CA ASP A 532 2.57 -3.78 -35.11
C ASP A 532 3.32 -3.08 -33.97
N SER A 533 4.53 -3.55 -33.71
CA SER A 533 5.45 -2.94 -32.74
C SER A 533 6.31 -1.81 -33.32
N SER A 534 6.09 -1.39 -34.58
CA SER A 534 7.05 -0.55 -35.32
C SER A 534 7.17 0.90 -34.81
N ASN A 535 6.14 1.40 -34.12
CA ASN A 535 6.10 2.74 -33.54
C ASN A 535 6.16 2.76 -32.00
N LEU A 536 6.33 1.60 -31.34
CA LEU A 536 6.47 1.56 -29.88
C LEU A 536 7.65 2.42 -29.43
N ILE A 537 7.50 3.07 -28.28
CA ILE A 537 8.55 3.87 -27.68
C ILE A 537 9.62 2.92 -27.12
N ASP A 538 10.83 2.99 -27.65
CA ASP A 538 11.96 2.19 -27.19
C ASP A 538 12.33 2.58 -25.75
N GLY A 539 12.23 1.60 -24.84
CA GLY A 539 12.60 1.71 -23.44
C GLY A 539 13.87 0.95 -23.07
N SER A 540 14.68 0.51 -24.04
CA SER A 540 15.85 -0.34 -23.78
C SER A 540 16.95 0.31 -22.93
N ASP A 541 17.00 1.63 -22.87
CA ASP A 541 17.93 2.41 -22.04
C ASP A 541 17.38 2.68 -20.61
N ILE A 542 16.14 2.28 -20.32
CA ILE A 542 15.47 2.52 -19.03
C ILE A 542 15.62 1.30 -18.11
N ASP A 543 16.14 1.51 -16.90
CA ASP A 543 16.22 0.50 -15.85
C ASP A 543 15.21 0.81 -14.72
N LEU A 544 14.07 0.10 -14.74
CA LEU A 544 13.03 0.27 -13.73
C LEU A 544 13.48 -0.17 -12.33
N SER A 545 14.50 -1.03 -12.21
CA SER A 545 14.96 -1.52 -10.90
C SER A 545 15.62 -0.42 -10.07
N VAL A 546 16.19 0.60 -10.73
CA VAL A 546 16.74 1.81 -10.11
C VAL A 546 15.68 2.58 -9.32
N MET A 547 14.41 2.56 -9.76
CA MET A 547 13.32 3.22 -9.03
C MET A 547 12.83 2.45 -7.80
N GLY A 548 13.49 1.34 -7.44
CA GLY A 548 13.01 0.40 -6.43
C GLY A 548 11.91 -0.51 -6.99
N SER A 549 11.99 -1.79 -6.64
CA SER A 549 11.03 -2.81 -7.02
C SER A 549 10.74 -3.76 -5.86
N PHE A 550 9.57 -4.39 -5.91
CA PHE A 550 9.21 -5.44 -4.97
C PHE A 550 9.90 -6.76 -5.34
N SER A 551 11.19 -6.90 -4.99
CA SER A 551 11.85 -8.21 -5.03
C SER A 551 11.68 -8.92 -3.68
N GLY A 552 11.08 -10.10 -3.70
CA GLY A 552 10.67 -10.78 -2.47
C GLY A 552 11.85 -11.19 -1.57
N GLY A 553 11.97 -10.55 -0.40
CA GLY A 553 12.75 -11.02 0.75
C GLY A 553 14.17 -11.47 0.45
N GLY A 554 15.00 -10.58 -0.12
CA GLY A 554 16.35 -10.90 -0.59
C GLY A 554 17.37 -9.80 -0.35
N GLY A 555 17.62 -9.42 0.90
CA GLY A 555 18.75 -8.57 1.26
C GLY A 555 20.06 -9.20 0.77
N GLY A 556 20.65 -8.64 -0.30
CA GLY A 556 21.66 -9.35 -1.06
C GLY A 556 22.27 -8.52 -2.18
N ASN A 557 23.19 -7.63 -1.79
CA ASN A 557 24.13 -6.91 -2.66
C ASN A 557 24.67 -7.78 -3.82
N GLU A 558 24.03 -7.72 -4.99
CA GLU A 558 24.54 -8.30 -6.24
C GLU A 558 25.66 -7.43 -6.80
N GLY A 559 26.82 -7.50 -6.13
CA GLY A 559 28.02 -6.81 -6.56
C GLY A 559 28.37 -7.15 -8.01
N GLN A 560 28.49 -6.11 -8.85
CA GLN A 560 28.77 -6.24 -10.28
C GLN A 560 29.94 -7.20 -10.56
N GLY A 561 29.62 -8.37 -11.12
CA GLY A 561 30.58 -9.34 -11.62
C GLY A 561 31.32 -8.85 -12.87
N LYS A 562 32.19 -7.85 -12.72
CA LYS A 562 33.15 -7.45 -13.76
C LYS A 562 34.52 -8.07 -13.46
N ASP A 563 34.78 -9.17 -14.14
CA ASP A 563 36.11 -9.78 -14.24
C ASP A 563 37.19 -8.72 -14.53
N ASN A 564 38.10 -8.53 -13.58
CA ASN A 564 39.40 -7.89 -13.80
C ASN A 564 40.39 -8.35 -12.73
N GLY A 565 40.89 -9.58 -12.86
CA GLY A 565 41.98 -10.04 -12.01
C GLY A 565 43.28 -9.33 -12.35
N PHE A 566 43.90 -8.66 -11.37
CA PHE A 566 45.27 -9.01 -10.95
C PHE A 566 45.64 -8.47 -9.57
N ALA A 567 46.52 -9.21 -8.89
CA ALA A 567 46.83 -9.06 -7.47
C ALA A 567 47.54 -7.75 -7.05
N GLY A 568 47.22 -7.26 -5.85
CA GLY A 568 47.99 -6.24 -5.13
C GLY A 568 47.48 -5.97 -3.70
N THR A 569 48.12 -6.56 -2.69
CA THR A 569 47.83 -6.30 -1.25
C THR A 569 48.06 -4.83 -0.86
N PRO A 570 47.26 -4.24 0.06
CA PRO A 570 47.32 -2.82 0.35
C PRO A 570 48.53 -2.38 1.18
N GLN A 571 49.02 -1.18 0.89
CA GLN A 571 49.84 -0.36 1.78
C GLN A 571 49.12 0.98 2.00
N PRO A 572 49.12 1.53 3.22
CA PRO A 572 48.46 2.81 3.51
C PRO A 572 49.26 3.95 2.90
N PHE A 573 48.58 4.91 2.25
CA PHE A 573 49.21 6.12 1.76
C PHE A 573 48.91 7.33 2.66
N ASP A 574 49.99 8.07 2.86
CA ASP A 574 50.14 9.19 3.79
C ASP A 574 49.64 10.51 3.18
N ALA A 575 49.29 11.47 4.02
CA ALA A 575 48.84 12.79 3.56
C ALA A 575 50.05 13.67 3.21
N GLY A 576 50.10 14.22 1.98
CA GLY A 576 51.27 14.96 1.50
C GLY A 576 50.99 16.07 0.47
N ASP A 577 51.20 17.30 0.93
CA ASP A 577 51.47 18.55 0.18
C ASP A 577 50.50 19.04 -0.92
N VAL A 578 49.71 20.03 -0.52
CA VAL A 578 49.15 21.10 -1.36
C VAL A 578 50.22 22.16 -1.68
N SER A 579 50.20 22.74 -2.87
CA SER A 579 50.81 24.06 -3.13
C SER A 579 50.10 24.80 -4.28
N PRO A 580 50.01 26.15 -4.23
CA PRO A 580 48.97 26.89 -4.95
C PRO A 580 49.41 27.46 -6.30
N ILE A 581 48.42 27.75 -7.17
CA ILE A 581 48.59 28.54 -8.40
C ILE A 581 48.03 29.94 -8.16
N SER A 582 48.76 30.96 -8.62
CA SER A 582 48.54 32.38 -8.35
C SER A 582 47.66 33.09 -9.40
N GLU A 583 46.96 34.13 -8.96
CA GLU A 583 46.23 35.09 -9.81
C GLU A 583 47.15 35.84 -10.80
N GLU A 584 46.62 36.20 -11.97
CA GLU A 584 47.15 37.31 -12.77
C GLU A 584 45.99 38.23 -13.21
N LYS A 585 46.08 39.52 -12.87
CA LYS A 585 45.08 40.55 -13.23
C LYS A 585 45.50 41.27 -14.51
N ALA A 586 44.50 41.61 -15.34
CA ALA A 586 44.65 42.59 -16.42
C ALA A 586 43.62 43.72 -16.26
N ASP A 587 44.10 44.90 -15.87
CA ASP A 587 43.37 46.17 -15.94
C ASP A 587 43.86 46.97 -17.16
N LEU A 588 42.96 47.56 -17.96
CA LEU A 588 43.30 48.70 -18.85
C LEU A 588 42.06 49.51 -19.31
N GLN A 589 41.76 50.56 -18.53
CA GLN A 589 41.29 51.90 -18.94
C GLN A 589 40.13 52.12 -19.94
N ASP A 590 38.98 52.52 -19.36
CA ASP A 590 38.42 53.89 -19.40
C ASP A 590 38.09 54.56 -20.75
N SER A 591 36.79 54.80 -20.99
CA SER A 591 36.28 56.13 -21.42
C SER A 591 34.74 56.18 -21.45
N ASN A 592 34.15 56.95 -20.52
CA ASN A 592 33.23 58.07 -20.82
C ASN A 592 32.50 58.56 -19.56
N GLN A 593 32.68 59.85 -19.25
CA GLN A 593 31.72 60.61 -18.46
C GLN A 593 30.67 61.20 -19.41
N ASP A 594 29.40 61.29 -18.99
CA ASP A 594 28.78 62.62 -18.93
C ASP A 594 27.59 62.73 -17.96
N SER A 595 27.57 63.85 -17.24
CA SER A 595 26.55 64.48 -16.38
C SER A 595 25.16 63.85 -16.18
N VAL A 596 24.66 63.86 -14.92
CA VAL A 596 23.74 64.89 -14.37
C VAL A 596 24.07 65.14 -12.88
N LYS A 597 23.83 66.38 -12.42
CA LYS A 597 24.21 67.01 -11.13
C LYS A 597 23.82 66.28 -9.85
#